data_AF-A0A5N6K6I9-F1
#
_entry.id   AF-A0A5N6K6I9-F1
#
_cell.length_a   1.000
_cell.length_b   1.000
_cell.length_c   1.000
_cell.angle_alpha   90.00
_cell.angle_beta   90.00
_cell.angle_gamma   90.00
#
_symmetry.space_group_name_H-M   'P 1'
#
loop_
_entity.id
_entity.type
_entity.pdbx_description
1 polymer ?
#
loop_
_entity_poly.entity_id
_entity_poly.type
_entity_poly.pdbx_seq_one_letter_code
_entity_poly.pdbx_strand_id
1 'polypeptide(L)'
;MEGTCLCGAITITINDSEPLSRSGGFVCHCRNCKKTASSAFGTNLIIESEKVTIKGGDNLSVYEDYATTSGKCVRRYFCKTCGNPIQSLAELLPGKTILKMGIFEKVMAPEWECFAKDRYSWIPAIEGATQFKSKTGGEKMDIRYICSGGNDLLMLVSTKITGSIHVRAGYPCRPADGS
;
A
#
# COMPACT_ATOMS: atom_id res chain seq x y z
N MET A 1 -1.88 -6.47 18.11
CA MET A 1 -2.80 -6.59 16.95
C MET A 1 -2.50 -7.91 16.24
N GLU A 2 -3.52 -8.65 15.83
CA GLU A 2 -3.35 -10.00 15.25
C GLU A 2 -3.98 -10.11 13.87
N GLY A 3 -3.34 -10.91 13.02
CA GLY A 3 -3.82 -11.24 11.68
C GLY A 3 -3.53 -12.70 11.35
N THR A 4 -4.30 -13.28 10.45
CA THR A 4 -4.18 -14.68 10.07
C THR A 4 -4.16 -14.86 8.56
N CYS A 5 -3.49 -15.90 8.09
CA CYS A 5 -3.67 -16.30 6.70
C CYS A 5 -5.10 -16.83 6.48
N LEU A 6 -5.53 -16.92 5.21
CA LEU A 6 -6.89 -17.34 4.86
C LEU A 6 -7.32 -18.67 5.51
N CYS A 7 -6.41 -19.65 5.65
CA CYS A 7 -6.73 -20.94 6.28
C CYS A 7 -6.45 -21.01 7.79
N GLY A 8 -6.01 -19.91 8.42
CA GLY A 8 -5.70 -19.86 9.85
C GLY A 8 -4.39 -20.54 10.29
N ALA A 9 -3.70 -21.25 9.39
CA ALA A 9 -2.48 -21.99 9.72
C ALA A 9 -1.27 -21.11 10.09
N ILE A 10 -1.34 -19.80 9.80
CA ILE A 10 -0.33 -18.80 10.16
C ILE A 10 -1.04 -17.69 10.91
N THR A 11 -0.48 -17.32 12.07
CA THR A 11 -0.92 -16.17 12.85
C THR A 11 0.24 -15.20 13.02
N ILE A 12 -0.02 -13.92 12.75
CA ILE A 12 0.91 -12.83 12.92
C ILE A 12 0.43 -11.97 14.07
N THR A 13 1.29 -11.78 15.07
CA THR A 13 1.04 -10.87 16.20
C THR A 13 2.02 -9.71 16.13
N ILE A 14 1.49 -8.49 16.09
CA ILE A 14 2.26 -7.25 16.25
C ILE A 14 2.27 -6.92 17.75
N ASN A 15 3.46 -6.97 18.33
CA ASN A 15 3.76 -6.67 19.73
C ASN A 15 4.07 -5.17 19.88
N ASP A 16 3.03 -4.36 19.90
CA ASP A 16 3.12 -2.92 20.13
C ASP A 16 1.90 -2.47 20.96
N SER A 17 2.09 -1.45 21.80
CA SER A 17 1.02 -0.93 22.66
C SER A 17 -0.04 -0.17 21.85
N GLU A 18 0.34 0.41 20.70
CA GLU A 18 -0.55 1.24 19.89
C GLU A 18 -0.43 0.95 18.37
N PRO A 19 -0.81 -0.26 17.90
CA PRO A 19 -0.53 -0.72 16.55
C PRO A 19 -1.32 0.02 15.45
N LEU A 20 -2.45 0.65 15.79
CA LEU A 20 -3.31 1.38 14.83
C LEU A 20 -3.04 2.89 14.76
N SER A 21 -2.23 3.45 15.67
CA SER A 21 -1.80 4.85 15.61
C SER A 21 -0.43 5.02 14.95
N ARG A 22 0.19 3.90 14.57
CA ARG A 22 1.58 3.83 14.14
C ARG A 22 1.81 4.19 12.68
N SER A 23 2.66 5.18 12.43
CA SER A 23 3.06 5.52 11.07
C SER A 23 3.73 4.33 10.36
N GLY A 24 3.27 3.94 9.18
CA GLY A 24 3.87 2.84 8.40
C GLY A 24 2.96 2.20 7.35
N GLY A 25 1.66 2.52 7.35
CA GLY A 25 0.68 1.97 6.41
C GLY A 25 0.82 2.62 5.03
N PHE A 26 0.89 1.82 3.97
CA PHE A 26 1.05 2.33 2.61
C PHE A 26 0.48 1.41 1.54
N VAL A 27 0.18 2.00 0.38
CA VAL A 27 -0.13 1.24 -0.84
C VAL A 27 0.99 1.34 -1.87
N CYS A 28 1.21 0.24 -2.58
CA CYS A 28 2.18 0.18 -3.65
C CYS A 28 1.50 -0.24 -4.95
N HIS A 29 1.62 0.60 -5.97
CA HIS A 29 1.04 0.39 -7.30
C HIS A 29 1.99 -0.29 -8.29
N CYS A 30 3.18 -0.74 -7.84
CA CYS A 30 4.09 -1.43 -8.75
C CYS A 30 3.50 -2.75 -9.23
N ARG A 31 3.89 -3.18 -10.44
CA ARG A 31 3.39 -4.41 -11.08
C ARG A 31 3.47 -5.64 -10.16
N ASN A 32 4.57 -5.82 -9.45
CA ASN A 32 4.79 -7.01 -8.62
C ASN A 32 3.89 -6.99 -7.38
N CYS A 33 3.63 -5.80 -6.80
CA CYS A 33 2.70 -5.65 -5.68
C CYS A 33 1.25 -5.93 -6.10
N LYS A 34 0.81 -5.46 -7.28
CA LYS A 34 -0.51 -5.81 -7.84
C LYS A 34 -0.66 -7.31 -8.03
N LYS A 35 0.34 -7.95 -8.66
CA LYS A 35 0.36 -9.41 -8.90
C LYS A 35 0.33 -10.20 -7.60
N THR A 36 1.15 -9.81 -6.62
CA THR A 36 1.19 -10.49 -5.31
C THR A 36 -0.17 -10.39 -4.61
N ALA A 37 -0.81 -9.22 -4.64
CA ALA A 37 -2.08 -8.99 -3.99
C ALA A 37 -3.30 -9.48 -4.80
N SER A 38 -3.11 -9.86 -6.06
CA SER A 38 -4.19 -10.06 -7.03
C SER A 38 -5.21 -8.89 -7.04
N SER A 39 -4.72 -7.66 -6.93
CA SER A 39 -5.54 -6.46 -6.72
C SER A 39 -4.97 -5.24 -7.46
N ALA A 40 -5.68 -4.11 -7.42
CA ALA A 40 -5.28 -2.85 -8.05
C ALA A 40 -3.96 -2.30 -7.50
N PHE A 41 -3.63 -2.64 -6.25
CA PHE A 41 -2.42 -2.28 -5.53
C PHE A 41 -2.16 -3.29 -4.41
N GLY A 42 -0.94 -3.29 -3.86
CA GLY A 42 -0.65 -3.99 -2.60
C GLY A 42 -0.83 -3.06 -1.41
N THR A 43 -1.57 -3.47 -0.39
CA THR A 43 -1.71 -2.79 0.91
C THR A 43 -0.72 -3.37 1.92
N ASN A 44 0.13 -2.52 2.48
CA ASN A 44 1.31 -2.95 3.23
C ASN A 44 1.53 -2.12 4.49
N LEU A 45 2.15 -2.73 5.51
CA LEU A 45 2.60 -2.07 6.72
C LEU A 45 4.10 -2.33 6.91
N ILE A 46 4.91 -1.26 6.97
CA ILE A 46 6.33 -1.36 7.34
C ILE A 46 6.44 -1.34 8.86
N ILE A 47 7.12 -2.34 9.42
CA ILE A 47 7.36 -2.45 10.86
C ILE A 47 8.71 -3.14 11.13
N GLU A 48 9.30 -2.86 12.28
CA GLU A 48 10.51 -3.50 12.79
C GLU A 48 10.25 -4.98 13.01
N SER A 49 11.12 -5.83 12.47
CA SER A 49 10.92 -7.28 12.48
C SER A 49 10.84 -7.85 13.90
N GLU A 50 11.54 -7.24 14.87
CA GLU A 50 11.51 -7.65 16.29
C GLU A 50 10.14 -7.47 16.95
N LYS A 51 9.29 -6.58 16.42
CA LYS A 51 7.93 -6.34 16.93
C LYS A 51 6.90 -7.31 16.35
N VAL A 52 7.33 -8.26 15.53
CA VAL A 52 6.44 -9.22 14.87
C VAL A 52 6.73 -10.63 15.35
N THR A 53 5.72 -11.30 15.88
CA THR A 53 5.76 -12.73 16.17
C THR A 53 4.95 -13.49 15.14
N ILE A 54 5.53 -14.59 14.62
CA ILE A 54 4.89 -15.46 13.64
C ILE A 54 4.70 -16.84 14.27
N LYS A 55 3.43 -17.26 14.43
CA LYS A 55 3.07 -18.64 14.76
C LYS A 55 2.73 -19.39 13.48
N GLY A 56 3.17 -20.65 13.38
CA GLY A 56 3.02 -21.46 12.15
C GLY A 56 4.07 -21.16 11.08
N GLY A 57 5.28 -20.73 11.48
CA GLY A 57 6.37 -20.37 10.58
C GLY A 57 6.75 -21.46 9.58
N ASP A 58 6.62 -22.74 9.95
CA ASP A 58 6.87 -23.88 9.06
C ASP A 58 5.91 -23.94 7.86
N ASN A 59 4.80 -23.21 7.93
CA ASN A 59 3.83 -23.11 6.84
C ASN A 59 4.09 -21.92 5.90
N LEU A 60 5.15 -21.14 6.14
CA LEU A 60 5.62 -20.13 5.22
C LEU A 60 6.41 -20.78 4.07
N SER A 61 6.12 -20.35 2.85
CA SER A 61 6.99 -20.51 1.69
C SER A 61 7.46 -19.13 1.23
N VAL A 62 8.53 -19.09 0.45
CA VAL A 62 9.18 -17.86 0.00
C VAL A 62 9.39 -17.88 -1.51
N TYR A 63 9.11 -16.74 -2.14
CA TYR A 63 9.52 -16.44 -3.50
C TYR A 63 10.53 -15.30 -3.47
N GLU A 64 11.70 -15.52 -4.05
CA GLU A 64 12.76 -14.51 -4.17
C GLU A 64 12.54 -13.68 -5.44
N ASP A 65 12.00 -12.47 -5.27
CA ASP A 65 11.69 -11.58 -6.38
C ASP A 65 12.88 -10.66 -6.67
N TYR A 66 13.61 -10.98 -7.74
CA TYR A 66 14.69 -10.14 -8.28
C TYR A 66 14.21 -9.19 -9.39
N ALA A 67 12.99 -9.36 -9.90
CA ALA A 67 12.42 -8.55 -10.97
C ALA A 67 11.83 -7.23 -10.43
N THR A 68 12.60 -6.53 -9.60
CA THR A 68 12.23 -5.28 -8.95
C THR A 68 12.84 -4.08 -9.68
N THR A 69 12.22 -2.91 -9.59
CA THR A 69 12.76 -1.68 -10.22
C THR A 69 14.15 -1.31 -9.71
N SER A 70 14.51 -1.70 -8.49
CA SER A 70 15.84 -1.46 -7.92
C SER A 70 16.86 -2.55 -8.23
N GLY A 71 16.44 -3.67 -8.83
CA GLY A 71 17.28 -4.87 -9.03
C GLY A 71 17.72 -5.57 -7.73
N LYS A 72 17.13 -5.19 -6.58
CA LYS A 72 17.41 -5.77 -5.26
C LYS A 72 16.33 -6.78 -4.90
N CYS A 73 16.70 -7.85 -4.21
CA CYS A 73 15.75 -8.91 -3.88
C CYS A 73 14.68 -8.42 -2.91
N VAL A 74 13.44 -8.85 -3.17
CA VAL A 74 12.35 -8.82 -2.21
C VAL A 74 11.89 -10.25 -1.97
N ARG A 75 12.18 -10.79 -0.79
CA ARG A 75 11.70 -12.12 -0.38
C ARG A 75 10.23 -12.01 0.02
N ARG A 76 9.34 -12.61 -0.76
CA ARG A 76 7.89 -12.57 -0.56
C ARG A 76 7.44 -13.86 0.09
N TYR A 77 7.02 -13.76 1.35
CA TYR A 77 6.55 -14.90 2.12
C TYR A 77 5.03 -15.05 2.02
N PHE A 78 4.56 -16.27 1.81
CA PHE A 78 3.16 -16.61 1.67
C PHE A 78 2.86 -17.95 2.35
N CYS A 79 1.59 -18.19 2.69
CA CYS A 79 1.16 -19.46 3.25
C CYS A 79 1.21 -20.56 2.19
N LYS A 80 1.98 -21.63 2.41
CA LYS A 80 2.08 -22.75 1.46
C LYS A 80 0.79 -23.57 1.33
N THR A 81 -0.14 -23.46 2.28
CA THR A 81 -1.45 -24.14 2.24
C THR A 81 -2.49 -23.39 1.42
N CYS A 82 -2.61 -22.06 1.58
CA CYS A 82 -3.68 -21.28 0.95
C CYS A 82 -3.19 -20.20 -0.04
N GLY A 83 -1.87 -20.06 -0.22
CA GLY A 83 -1.27 -19.06 -1.11
C GLY A 83 -1.34 -17.62 -0.61
N ASN A 84 -1.98 -17.35 0.53
CA ASN A 84 -2.18 -15.98 1.01
C ASN A 84 -0.83 -15.29 1.32
N PRO A 85 -0.55 -14.11 0.74
CA PRO A 85 0.65 -13.34 1.04
C PRO A 85 0.67 -12.82 2.49
N ILE A 86 1.78 -13.04 3.20
CA ILE A 86 1.90 -12.71 4.63
C ILE A 86 2.82 -11.52 4.85
N GLN A 87 4.07 -11.63 4.39
CA GLN A 87 5.07 -10.58 4.59
C GLN A 87 6.05 -10.48 3.43
N SER A 88 6.81 -9.40 3.37
CA SER A 88 7.93 -9.27 2.45
C SER A 88 9.13 -8.70 3.18
N LEU A 89 10.32 -9.26 2.93
CA LEU A 89 11.59 -8.75 3.41
C LEU A 89 12.35 -8.17 2.21
N ALA A 90 12.56 -6.86 2.21
CA ALA A 90 13.30 -6.17 1.15
C ALA A 90 14.75 -5.96 1.60
N GLU A 91 15.72 -6.24 0.73
CA GLU A 91 17.14 -5.95 1.01
C GLU A 91 17.39 -4.47 1.33
N LEU A 92 16.60 -3.58 0.74
CA LEU A 92 16.69 -2.13 0.96
C LEU A 92 16.11 -1.67 2.31
N LEU A 93 15.48 -2.55 3.08
CA LEU A 93 14.89 -2.25 4.38
C LEU A 93 15.36 -3.27 5.44
N PRO A 94 16.67 -3.29 5.77
CA PRO A 94 17.20 -4.21 6.76
C PRO A 94 16.56 -3.97 8.13
N GLY A 95 16.29 -5.06 8.87
CA GLY A 95 15.66 -5.01 10.19
C GLY A 95 14.16 -4.69 10.19
N LYS A 96 13.54 -4.50 9.01
CA LYS A 96 12.11 -4.27 8.88
C LYS A 96 11.45 -5.39 8.06
N THR A 97 10.19 -5.63 8.37
CA THR A 97 9.29 -6.49 7.60
C THR A 97 8.14 -5.67 7.03
N ILE A 98 7.67 -6.07 5.86
CA ILE A 98 6.53 -5.46 5.17
C ILE A 98 5.36 -6.44 5.29
N LEU A 99 4.49 -6.23 6.27
CA LEU A 99 3.30 -7.07 6.46
C LEU A 99 2.22 -6.72 5.45
N LYS A 100 1.47 -7.72 4.99
CA LYS A 100 0.31 -7.51 4.11
C LYS A 100 -0.90 -7.17 4.97
N MET A 101 -1.46 -5.98 4.78
CA MET A 101 -2.52 -5.49 5.66
C MET A 101 -3.81 -6.33 5.58
N GLY A 102 -4.08 -6.98 4.45
CA GLY A 102 -5.30 -7.78 4.25
C GLY A 102 -5.43 -9.03 5.12
N ILE A 103 -4.40 -9.40 5.89
CA ILE A 103 -4.47 -10.52 6.85
C ILE A 103 -5.03 -10.09 8.22
N PHE A 104 -5.20 -8.79 8.45
CA PHE A 104 -5.70 -8.21 9.69
C PHE A 104 -7.14 -7.76 9.54
N GLU A 105 -7.94 -7.89 10.59
CA GLU A 105 -9.37 -7.56 10.55
C GLU A 105 -9.65 -6.05 10.50
N LYS A 106 -8.84 -5.27 11.22
CA LYS A 106 -8.91 -3.79 11.21
C LYS A 106 -7.55 -3.26 10.84
N VAL A 107 -7.49 -2.31 9.92
CA VAL A 107 -6.23 -1.72 9.48
C VAL A 107 -6.37 -0.21 9.42
N MET A 108 -5.25 0.49 9.63
CA MET A 108 -5.21 1.93 9.50
C MET A 108 -5.29 2.40 8.05
N ALA A 109 -5.68 3.66 7.86
CA ALA A 109 -5.60 4.28 6.54
C ALA A 109 -4.13 4.38 6.09
N PRO A 110 -3.82 4.08 4.81
CA PRO A 110 -2.49 4.30 4.26
C PRO A 110 -2.08 5.77 4.31
N GLU A 111 -0.87 6.04 4.80
CA GLU A 111 -0.29 7.40 4.89
C GLU A 111 0.38 7.84 3.59
N TRP A 112 0.77 6.88 2.75
CA TRP A 112 1.34 7.19 1.45
C TRP A 112 1.07 6.12 0.40
N GLU A 113 1.25 6.53 -0.85
CA GLU A 113 1.27 5.68 -2.02
C GLU A 113 2.66 5.73 -2.64
N CYS A 114 3.20 4.59 -3.05
CA CYS A 114 4.39 4.52 -3.89
C CYS A 114 4.09 3.84 -5.22
N PHE A 115 4.94 4.11 -6.21
CA PHE A 115 4.69 3.82 -7.63
C PHE A 115 3.38 4.44 -8.12
N ALA A 116 2.97 5.59 -7.58
CA ALA A 116 1.68 6.21 -7.88
C ALA A 116 1.48 6.52 -9.39
N LYS A 117 2.56 6.70 -10.15
CA LYS A 117 2.53 6.82 -11.62
C LYS A 117 1.96 5.58 -12.33
N ASP A 118 2.05 4.41 -11.69
CA ASP A 118 1.60 3.12 -12.22
C ASP A 118 0.19 2.76 -11.71
N ARG A 119 -0.48 3.66 -10.96
CA ARG A 119 -1.86 3.49 -10.50
C ARG A 119 -2.79 3.34 -11.70
N TYR A 120 -3.76 2.43 -11.60
CA TYR A 120 -4.79 2.34 -12.64
C TYR A 120 -5.61 3.64 -12.68
N SER A 121 -5.88 4.17 -13.87
CA SER A 121 -6.54 5.47 -14.05
C SER A 121 -7.94 5.56 -13.43
N TRP A 122 -8.60 4.43 -13.19
CA TRP A 122 -9.92 4.34 -12.55
C TRP A 122 -9.87 4.25 -11.02
N ILE A 123 -8.68 4.13 -10.42
CA ILE A 123 -8.49 4.19 -8.96
C ILE A 123 -8.13 5.63 -8.58
N PRO A 124 -8.91 6.30 -7.72
CA PRO A 124 -8.55 7.62 -7.21
C PRO A 124 -7.36 7.52 -6.23
N ALA A 125 -6.70 8.64 -5.96
CA ALA A 125 -5.73 8.68 -4.87
C ALA A 125 -6.44 8.58 -3.52
N ILE A 126 -5.77 7.96 -2.56
CA ILE A 126 -6.17 7.89 -1.17
C ILE A 126 -6.06 9.28 -0.57
N GLU A 127 -7.19 9.78 -0.06
CA GLU A 127 -7.27 11.08 0.58
C GLU A 127 -6.30 11.16 1.78
N GLY A 128 -5.57 12.26 1.88
CA GLY A 128 -4.58 12.47 2.93
C GLY A 128 -3.26 11.72 2.75
N ALA A 129 -3.17 10.76 1.82
CA ALA A 129 -1.95 10.00 1.60
C ALA A 129 -0.94 10.78 0.74
N THR A 130 0.33 10.80 1.17
CA THR A 130 1.43 11.36 0.35
C THR A 130 1.66 10.51 -0.89
N GLN A 131 1.90 11.14 -2.03
CA GLN A 131 1.97 10.43 -3.31
C GLN A 131 3.39 10.42 -3.83
N PHE A 132 4.06 9.27 -3.80
CA PHE A 132 5.40 9.11 -4.36
C PHE A 132 5.35 8.48 -5.75
N LYS A 133 6.01 9.14 -6.71
CA LYS A 133 5.99 8.75 -8.12
C LYS A 133 6.51 7.34 -8.36
N SER A 134 7.57 6.94 -7.66
CA SER A 134 8.19 5.60 -7.84
C SER A 134 8.46 4.92 -6.50
N LYS A 135 9.37 5.43 -5.66
CA LYS A 135 9.72 4.78 -4.38
C LYS A 135 9.23 5.57 -3.18
N THR A 136 8.93 4.89 -2.08
CA THR A 136 8.70 5.52 -0.76
C THR A 136 9.83 6.50 -0.44
N GLY A 137 9.48 7.73 -0.04
CA GLY A 137 10.47 8.79 0.26
C GLY A 137 11.15 9.39 -0.98
N GLY A 138 10.69 9.09 -2.19
CA GLY A 138 11.22 9.64 -3.44
C GLY A 138 10.55 10.95 -3.89
N GLU A 139 10.61 11.21 -5.20
CA GLU A 139 9.90 12.34 -5.84
C GLU A 139 8.39 12.26 -5.55
N LYS A 140 7.83 13.36 -5.03
CA LYS A 140 6.39 13.49 -4.78
C LYS A 140 5.65 13.88 -6.06
N MET A 141 4.43 13.39 -6.23
CA MET A 141 3.53 13.80 -7.30
C MET A 141 2.59 14.89 -6.81
N ASP A 142 2.41 15.93 -7.63
CA ASP A 142 1.32 16.88 -7.48
C ASP A 142 0.08 16.29 -8.15
N ILE A 143 -0.86 15.75 -7.36
CA ILE A 143 -2.12 15.26 -7.92
C ILE A 143 -3.03 16.44 -8.20
N ARG A 144 -3.39 16.58 -9.47
CA ARG A 144 -4.44 17.49 -9.93
C ARG A 144 -5.66 16.66 -10.26
N TYR A 145 -6.81 17.03 -9.70
CA TYR A 145 -8.09 16.48 -10.07
C TYR A 145 -8.76 17.39 -11.08
N ILE A 146 -9.35 16.79 -12.11
CA ILE A 146 -10.25 17.45 -13.05
C ILE A 146 -11.67 17.12 -12.59
N CYS A 147 -12.43 18.14 -12.23
CA CYS A 147 -13.85 18.01 -11.93
C CYS A 147 -14.67 18.64 -13.06
N SER A 148 -15.65 17.92 -13.60
CA SER A 148 -16.63 18.46 -14.55
C SER A 148 -17.80 19.09 -13.79
N GLY A 149 -17.87 20.41 -13.77
CA GLY A 149 -19.04 21.15 -13.27
C GLY A 149 -20.17 21.14 -14.31
N GLY A 150 -21.43 21.21 -13.85
CA GLY A 150 -22.66 21.13 -14.65
C GLY A 150 -22.94 22.26 -15.66
N ASN A 151 -21.89 22.82 -16.27
CA ASN A 151 -21.89 23.65 -17.47
C ASN A 151 -20.45 23.58 -18.05
N ASP A 152 -20.00 22.40 -18.51
CA ASP A 152 -18.75 22.14 -19.25
C ASP A 152 -17.43 22.80 -18.73
N LEU A 153 -17.41 23.31 -17.51
CA LEU A 153 -16.25 23.98 -16.94
C LEU A 153 -15.40 22.96 -16.19
N LEU A 154 -14.27 22.59 -16.81
CA LEU A 154 -13.22 21.77 -16.21
C LEU A 154 -12.50 22.61 -15.14
N MET A 155 -12.70 22.30 -13.86
CA MET A 155 -11.87 22.86 -12.79
C MET A 155 -10.67 21.94 -12.51
N LEU A 156 -9.47 22.50 -12.62
CA LEU A 156 -8.24 21.89 -12.12
C LEU A 156 -8.14 22.17 -10.63
N VAL A 157 -8.38 21.16 -9.82
CA VAL A 157 -8.22 21.23 -8.37
C VAL A 157 -6.87 20.62 -8.01
N SER A 158 -5.93 21.45 -7.57
CA SER A 158 -4.63 21.00 -7.07
C SER A 158 -4.73 20.82 -5.56
N THR A 159 -4.53 19.60 -5.06
CA THR A 159 -4.27 19.40 -3.62
C THR A 159 -2.83 19.78 -3.34
N LYS A 160 -2.58 21.07 -3.07
CA LYS A 160 -1.39 21.43 -2.31
C LYS A 160 -1.59 20.88 -0.89
N ILE A 161 -0.62 20.10 -0.45
CA ILE A 161 -0.51 19.53 0.89
C ILE A 161 -0.86 20.65 1.91
N THR A 162 -1.88 20.39 2.73
CA THR A 162 -2.56 21.27 3.71
C THR A 162 -3.81 22.02 3.20
N GLY A 163 -4.99 21.50 3.55
CA GLY A 163 -6.27 22.21 3.44
C GLY A 163 -7.32 21.43 2.67
N SER A 164 -8.29 20.90 3.41
CA SER A 164 -9.50 20.23 2.93
C SER A 164 -10.14 21.00 1.78
N ILE A 165 -10.35 20.35 0.63
CA ILE A 165 -11.14 20.95 -0.45
C ILE A 165 -12.59 20.54 -0.24
N HIS A 166 -13.43 21.50 0.15
CA HIS A 166 -14.88 21.36 0.04
C HIS A 166 -15.28 21.50 -1.44
N VAL A 167 -15.17 20.42 -2.22
CA VAL A 167 -15.89 20.33 -3.50
C VAL A 167 -17.35 20.05 -3.13
N ARG A 168 -18.27 20.95 -3.51
CA ARG A 168 -19.71 20.75 -3.32
C ARG A 168 -20.08 19.33 -3.79
N ALA A 169 -20.64 18.54 -2.88
CA ALA A 169 -21.07 17.17 -3.13
C ALA A 169 -21.91 17.08 -4.42
N GLY A 170 -21.48 16.27 -5.39
CA GLY A 170 -22.31 15.92 -6.54
C GLY A 170 -21.61 15.66 -7.87
N TYR A 171 -20.33 16.02 -8.04
CA TYR A 171 -19.67 15.93 -9.36
C TYR A 171 -18.55 14.87 -9.40
N PRO A 172 -18.46 14.05 -10.47
CA PRO A 172 -17.38 13.08 -10.63
C PRO A 172 -16.06 13.80 -10.93
N CYS A 173 -15.10 13.73 -10.00
CA CYS A 173 -13.73 14.18 -10.24
C CYS A 173 -12.84 13.00 -10.64
N ARG A 174 -11.93 13.21 -11.60
CA ARG A 174 -10.94 12.21 -12.04
C ARG A 174 -9.53 12.78 -11.96
N PRO A 175 -8.48 11.96 -11.74
CA PRO A 175 -7.10 12.43 -11.84
C PRO A 175 -6.81 13.04 -13.23
N ALA A 176 -6.07 14.12 -13.28
CA ALA A 176 -5.70 14.81 -14.52
C ALA A 176 -4.70 14.01 -15.37
N ASP A 177 -3.96 13.08 -14.76
CA ASP A 177 -2.92 12.28 -15.38
C ASP A 177 -3.45 10.90 -15.81
N GLY A 178 -4.16 10.90 -16.94
CA GLY A 178 -4.58 9.69 -17.63
C GLY A 178 -4.62 9.91 -19.14
N SER A 179 -3.45 9.85 -19.79
CA SER A 179 -3.30 9.60 -21.23
C SER A 179 -2.71 8.21 -21.43
#